data_AF-A0A5S3VUQ8-F1
#
_entry.id   AF-A0A5S3VUQ8-F1
#
_cell.length_a   1.000
_cell.length_b   1.000
_cell.length_c   1.000
_cell.angle_alpha   90.00
_cell.angle_beta   90.00
_cell.angle_gamma   90.00
#
_symmetry.space_group_name_H-M   'P 1'
#
loop_
_entity.id
_entity.type
_entity.pdbx_description
1 polymer ?
#
loop_
_entity_poly.entity_id
_entity_poly.type
_entity_poly.pdbx_seq_one_letter_code
_entity_poly.pdbx_strand_id
1 'polypeptide(L)' 'MQDKAWIFDTTLRDGEQALKASLTEEDKIQLAHTISRLNVDVME' A
#
# COMPACT_ATOMS: atom_id res chain seq x y z
N MET A 1 12.99 -25.37 -8.49
CA MET A 1 11.99 -24.60 -7.73
C MET A 1 12.30 -23.14 -7.98
N GLN A 2 11.32 -22.31 -8.36
CA GLN A 2 11.52 -20.86 -8.43
C GLN A 2 11.34 -20.30 -7.02
N ASP A 3 12.29 -19.51 -6.57
CA ASP A 3 12.17 -18.78 -5.31
C ASP A 3 11.12 -17.68 -5.49
N LYS A 4 10.02 -17.76 -4.75
CA LYS A 4 8.99 -16.72 -4.72
C LYS A 4 9.37 -15.67 -3.68
N ALA A 5 9.54 -14.42 -4.12
CA ALA A 5 9.57 -13.27 -3.23
C ALA A 5 8.13 -12.83 -2.91
N TRP A 6 7.88 -12.49 -1.65
CA TRP A 6 6.59 -11.93 -1.20
C TRP A 6 6.74 -10.42 -1.04
N ILE A 7 5.79 -9.66 -1.61
CA ILE A 7 5.74 -8.21 -1.50
C ILE A 7 4.66 -7.81 -0.51
N PHE A 8 5.08 -7.24 0.62
CA PHE A 8 4.22 -6.67 1.64
C PHE A 8 4.32 -5.14 1.58
N ASP A 9 3.23 -4.48 1.20
CA ASP A 9 3.17 -3.03 1.04
C ASP A 9 2.60 -2.36 2.29
N THR A 10 3.35 -1.41 2.86
CA THR A 10 3.00 -0.68 4.09
C THR A 10 2.55 0.76 3.82
N THR A 11 2.28 1.11 2.56
CA THR A 11 2.10 2.52 2.15
C THR A 11 0.86 3.16 2.77
N LEU A 12 -0.25 2.42 2.91
CA LEU A 12 -1.49 3.00 3.45
C LEU A 12 -1.41 3.23 4.96
N ARG A 13 -0.74 2.34 5.70
CA ARG A 13 -0.63 2.46 7.17
C ARG A 13 0.60 3.24 7.63
N ASP A 14 1.79 2.79 7.26
CA ASP A 14 3.05 3.40 7.70
C ASP A 14 3.31 4.72 6.96
N GLY A 15 2.97 4.75 5.66
CA GLY A 15 3.02 5.96 4.87
C GLY A 15 2.09 7.06 5.39
N GLU A 16 0.89 6.72 5.90
CA GLU A 16 0.02 7.70 6.56
C GLU A 16 0.67 8.30 7.82
N GLN A 17 1.34 7.49 8.64
CA GLN A 17 2.00 7.97 9.86
C GLN A 17 3.21 8.87 9.55
N ALA A 18 3.87 8.65 8.42
CA ALA A 18 4.99 9.46 7.96
C ALA A 18 4.56 10.82 7.38
N LEU A 19 3.32 10.93 6.88
CA LEU A 19 2.81 12.17 6.32
C LEU A 19 2.42 13.16 7.43
N LYS A 20 2.94 14.39 7.34
CA LYS A 20 2.53 15.50 8.22
C LYS A 20 1.08 15.95 7.99
N ALA A 21 0.48 15.55 6.88
CA ALA A 21 -0.90 15.81 6.51
C ALA A 21 -1.63 14.48 6.29
N SER A 22 -2.79 14.31 6.91
CA SER A 22 -3.56 13.07 6.77
C SER A 22 -4.28 13.01 5.43
N LEU A 23 -4.25 11.84 4.79
CA LEU A 23 -5.06 11.52 3.62
C LEU A 23 -6.52 11.36 4.05
N THR A 24 -7.46 11.81 3.22
CA THR A 24 -8.87 11.50 3.42
C THR A 24 -9.13 10.02 3.16
N GLU A 25 -10.28 9.48 3.61
CA GLU A 25 -10.66 8.09 3.29
C GLU A 25 -10.72 7.85 1.78
N GLU A 26 -11.18 8.84 1.01
CA GLU A 26 -11.28 8.77 -0.45
C GLU A 26 -9.88 8.68 -1.09
N ASP A 27 -8.93 9.49 -0.62
CA ASP A 27 -7.55 9.45 -1.08
C ASP A 27 -6.91 8.08 -0.80
N LYS A 28 -7.19 7.50 0.37
CA LYS A 28 -6.68 6.17 0.75
C LYS A 28 -7.23 5.09 -0.16
N ILE A 29 -8.53 5.11 -0.47
CA ILE A 29 -9.14 4.14 -1.39
C ILE A 29 -8.53 4.27 -2.80
N GLN A 30 -8.34 5.50 -3.28
CA GLN A 30 -7.73 5.74 -4.59
C GLN A 30 -6.26 5.28 -4.65
N LEU A 31 -5.51 5.47 -3.57
CA LEU A 31 -4.16 4.96 -3.42
C LEU A 31 -4.14 3.42 -3.35
N ALA A 32 -5.05 2.81 -2.60
CA ALA A 32 -5.20 1.36 -2.52
C ALA A 32 -5.44 0.72 -3.89
N HIS A 33 -6.34 1.30 -4.69
CA HIS A 33 -6.55 0.86 -6.07
C HIS A 33 -5.32 0.98 -6.95
N THR A 34 -4.43 1.92 -6.64
CA THR A 34 -3.18 2.12 -7.37
C THR A 34 -2.14 1.08 -7.00
N ILE A 35 -1.95 0.83 -5.71
CA ILE A 35 -1.03 -0.19 -5.20
C ILE A 35 -1.50 -1.59 -5.62
N SER A 36 -2.82 -1.85 -5.66
CA SER A 36 -3.34 -3.17 -6.06
C SER A 36 -2.98 -3.55 -7.50
N ARG A 37 -2.67 -2.58 -8.37
CA ARG A 37 -2.21 -2.83 -9.75
C ARG A 37 -0.73 -3.22 -9.84
N LEU A 38 0.02 -3.10 -8.75
CA LEU A 38 1.46 -3.41 -8.70
C LEU A 38 1.74 -4.89 -8.35
N ASN A 39 0.71 -5.73 -8.25
CA ASN A 39 0.82 -7.15 -7.88
C ASN A 39 1.53 -7.38 -6.53
N VAL A 40 1.23 -6.55 -5.54
CA VAL A 40 1.64 -6.79 -4.15
C VAL A 40 0.89 -8.01 -3.60
N ASP A 41 1.54 -8.83 -2.78
CA ASP A 41 0.88 -10.00 -2.19
C ASP A 41 -0.03 -9.60 -1.02
N VAL A 42 0.39 -8.59 -0.25
CA VAL A 42 -0.35 -8.06 0.90
C VAL A 42 -0.19 -6.54 0.95
N MET A 43 -1.26 -5.84 1.31
CA MET A 43 -1.28 -4.39 1.54
C MET A 43 -1.82 -4.13 2.94
N GLU A 44 -1.10 -3.34 3.73
CA GLU A 44 -1.42 -2.97 5.12
C GLU A 44 -2.06 -1.58 5.24
#